data_AF-A0A9W8Q9Q0-F1
#
_entry.id   AF-A0A9W8Q9Q0-F1
#
_cell.length_a   1.000
_cell.length_b   1.000
_cell.length_c   1.000
_cell.angle_alpha   90.00
_cell.angle_beta   90.00
_cell.angle_gamma   90.00
#
_symmetry.space_group_name_H-M   'P 1'
#
loop_
_entity.id
_entity.type
_entity.pdbx_description
1 polymer ?
#
loop_
_entity_poly.entity_id
_entity_poly.type
_entity_poly.pdbx_seq_one_letter_code
_entity_poly.pdbx_strand_id
1 'polypeptide(L)'
;MGASRKPSSSATGLCGYSPKECGSDYSSNCNAKAECGQYGAPGKQNCPLRVCCSVFGFCGSTADFCEKKCQKDFGGCGKVKRPSCGTASGTTDGVSIGYYESWSNTRKCQSVSPEDLNLRGFTHINFAFVFFHPQTYEIVPMNKKAGDLFHRFTKLKEKKPGLQT
;
A
#
# COMPACT_ATOMS: atom_id res chain seq x y z
N MET A 1 6.90 -0.68 7.25
CA MET A 1 5.63 -0.26 7.89
C MET A 1 5.74 -0.55 9.37
N GLY A 2 5.97 0.47 10.19
CA GLY A 2 6.13 0.30 11.64
C GLY A 2 4.77 0.13 12.29
N ALA A 3 4.42 -1.09 12.71
CA ALA A 3 3.30 -1.28 13.62
C ALA A 3 3.71 -0.68 14.97
N SER A 4 3.23 0.53 15.28
CA SER A 4 3.37 1.08 16.62
C SER A 4 2.74 0.09 17.61
N ARG A 5 3.56 -0.49 18.48
CA ARG A 5 3.07 -1.41 19.53
C ARG A 5 2.10 -0.63 20.41
N LYS A 6 0.85 -1.07 20.54
CA LYS A 6 -0.12 -0.38 21.41
C LYS A 6 0.29 -0.50 22.88
N PRO A 7 -0.07 0.45 23.73
CA PRO A 7 0.00 0.26 25.18
C PRO A 7 -0.86 -0.94 25.60
N SER A 8 -0.45 -1.62 26.67
CA SER A 8 -1.12 -2.81 27.21
C SER A 8 -1.34 -2.70 28.72
N SER A 9 -2.51 -3.13 29.18
CA SER A 9 -2.87 -3.21 30.60
C SER A 9 -2.75 -4.64 31.11
N SER A 10 -2.05 -4.83 32.24
CA SER A 10 -1.94 -6.13 32.91
C SER A 10 -3.22 -6.53 33.63
N ALA A 11 -4.04 -5.56 34.06
CA ALA A 11 -5.31 -5.82 34.74
C ALA A 11 -6.42 -6.32 33.81
N THR A 12 -6.47 -5.83 32.56
CA THR A 12 -7.54 -6.19 31.61
C THR A 12 -7.08 -7.08 30.46
N GLY A 13 -5.77 -7.18 30.22
CA GLY A 13 -5.21 -7.86 29.05
C GLY A 13 -5.52 -7.16 27.72
N LEU A 14 -6.06 -5.93 27.76
CA LEU A 14 -6.43 -5.16 26.58
C LEU A 14 -5.32 -4.20 26.16
N CYS A 15 -5.27 -3.95 24.85
CA CYS A 15 -4.31 -3.02 24.23
C CYS A 15 -5.02 -1.82 23.60
N GLY A 16 -4.63 -0.60 23.97
CA GLY A 16 -5.33 0.61 23.59
C GLY A 16 -4.55 1.88 23.96
N TYR A 17 -4.92 3.00 23.33
CA TYR A 17 -4.29 4.31 23.59
C TYR A 17 -5.02 5.13 24.64
N SER A 18 -6.10 4.60 25.23
CA SER A 18 -6.84 5.35 26.23
C SER A 18 -6.12 5.28 27.59
N PRO A 19 -6.39 6.23 28.49
CA PRO A 19 -5.82 6.20 29.84
C PRO A 19 -6.14 4.92 30.63
N LYS A 20 -7.23 4.21 30.27
CA LYS A 20 -7.58 2.94 30.92
C LYS A 20 -6.57 1.82 30.66
N GLU A 21 -5.89 1.87 29.52
CA GLU A 21 -4.86 0.89 29.18
C GLU A 21 -3.47 1.28 29.72
N CYS A 22 -3.36 2.46 30.35
CA CYS A 22 -2.13 3.01 30.94
C CYS A 22 -2.31 3.52 32.37
N GLY A 23 -3.20 2.88 33.12
CA GLY A 23 -3.38 3.10 34.56
C GLY A 23 -2.25 2.50 35.42
N SER A 24 -2.51 2.33 36.72
CA SER A 24 -1.55 1.79 37.69
C SER A 24 -1.10 0.35 37.42
N ASP A 25 -1.93 -0.44 36.72
CA ASP A 25 -1.64 -1.84 36.34
C ASP A 25 -1.20 -1.93 34.87
N TYR A 26 0.00 -1.40 34.58
CA TYR A 26 0.56 -1.32 33.23
C TYR A 26 1.51 -2.48 32.93
N SER A 27 1.45 -3.03 31.71
CA SER A 27 2.41 -4.05 31.24
C SER A 27 3.47 -3.51 30.29
N SER A 28 3.15 -2.56 29.37
CA SER A 28 4.18 -1.91 28.51
C SER A 28 3.67 -0.75 27.63
N ASN A 29 4.60 0.12 27.21
CA ASN A 29 4.51 1.11 26.11
C ASN A 29 3.50 2.26 26.23
N CYS A 30 3.32 2.82 27.42
CA CYS A 30 2.36 3.91 27.67
C CYS A 30 2.67 5.28 27.08
N ASN A 31 3.89 5.48 26.59
CA ASN A 31 4.27 6.70 25.87
C ASN A 31 3.84 6.68 24.40
N ALA A 32 3.33 5.54 23.90
CA ALA A 32 2.87 5.42 22.53
C ALA A 32 1.69 6.36 22.25
N LYS A 33 1.73 7.02 21.11
CA LYS A 33 0.65 7.90 20.64
C LYS A 33 -0.10 7.24 19.49
N ALA A 34 -1.39 7.50 19.44
CA ALA A 34 -2.24 7.06 18.34
C ALA A 34 -1.85 7.76 17.02
N GLU A 35 -2.23 7.16 15.89
CA GLU A 35 -2.06 7.77 14.56
C GLU A 35 -2.90 9.04 14.43
N CYS A 36 -4.11 9.04 14.99
CA CYS A 36 -5.04 10.17 14.98
C CYS A 36 -5.84 10.25 16.29
N GLY A 37 -6.60 11.33 16.45
CA GLY A 37 -7.60 11.44 17.51
C GLY A 37 -7.08 12.10 18.78
N GLN A 38 -7.92 12.06 19.82
CA GLN A 38 -7.65 12.65 21.13
C GLN A 38 -6.40 12.10 21.84
N TYR A 39 -5.93 10.92 21.43
CA TYR A 39 -4.70 10.27 21.96
C TYR A 39 -3.52 10.32 20.99
N GLY A 40 -3.67 11.02 19.86
CA GLY A 40 -2.59 11.25 18.90
C GLY A 40 -1.56 12.27 19.41
N ALA A 41 -0.42 12.34 18.72
CA ALA A 41 0.59 13.36 19.03
C ALA A 41 0.06 14.76 18.67
N PRO A 42 0.15 15.76 19.58
CA PRO A 42 -0.31 17.12 19.30
C PRO A 42 0.23 17.67 17.98
N GLY A 43 -0.63 18.30 17.18
CA GLY A 43 -0.29 18.79 15.83
C GLY A 43 -0.24 17.70 14.74
N LYS A 44 -0.34 16.42 15.10
CA LYS A 44 -0.41 15.27 14.16
C LYS A 44 -1.64 14.39 14.41
N GLN A 45 -2.67 14.93 15.04
CA GLN A 45 -3.87 14.19 15.42
C GLN A 45 -4.85 13.99 14.26
N ASN A 46 -4.64 14.67 13.13
CA ASN A 46 -5.53 14.61 11.97
C ASN A 46 -5.08 13.56 10.98
N CYS A 47 -6.05 12.82 10.43
CA CYS A 47 -5.77 11.85 9.38
C CYS A 47 -5.34 12.50 8.06
N PRO A 48 -4.32 11.95 7.37
CA PRO A 48 -3.98 12.34 6.00
C PRO A 48 -5.20 12.25 5.07
N LEU A 49 -5.28 13.13 4.07
CA LEU A 49 -6.41 13.21 3.13
C LEU A 49 -7.80 13.41 3.78
N ARG A 50 -7.84 13.80 5.06
CA ARG A 50 -9.06 13.97 5.86
C ARG A 50 -9.98 12.74 5.87
N VAL A 51 -9.39 11.54 5.80
CA VAL A 51 -10.14 10.29 6.03
C VAL A 51 -10.61 10.20 7.49
N CYS A 52 -11.34 9.14 7.83
CA CYS A 52 -11.96 9.04 9.14
C CYS A 52 -10.97 8.62 10.22
N CYS A 53 -11.08 9.24 11.39
CA CYS A 53 -10.37 8.81 12.59
C CYS A 53 -11.25 7.88 13.43
N SER A 54 -10.88 6.61 13.51
CA SER A 54 -11.60 5.62 14.32
C SER A 54 -11.52 5.92 15.81
N VAL A 55 -12.42 5.34 16.60
CA VAL A 55 -12.37 5.41 18.08
C VAL A 55 -11.07 4.88 18.66
N PHE A 56 -10.38 3.99 17.93
CA PHE A 56 -9.12 3.38 18.35
C PHE A 56 -7.89 4.21 17.95
N GLY A 57 -8.08 5.37 17.33
CA GLY A 57 -6.99 6.29 16.97
C GLY A 57 -6.20 5.84 15.74
N PHE A 58 -6.88 5.25 14.77
CA PHE A 58 -6.36 4.88 13.44
C PHE A 58 -7.12 5.57 12.33
N CYS A 59 -6.42 5.86 11.23
CA CYS A 59 -7.00 6.46 10.04
C CYS A 59 -7.50 5.42 9.05
N GLY A 60 -8.69 5.62 8.49
CA GLY A 60 -9.25 4.73 7.49
C GLY A 60 -10.51 5.26 6.84
N SER A 61 -11.00 4.52 5.84
CA SER A 61 -12.14 4.93 5.01
C SER A 61 -13.27 3.89 4.96
N THR A 62 -13.18 2.83 5.76
CA THR A 62 -14.22 1.80 5.88
C THR A 62 -15.18 2.13 7.04
N ALA A 63 -16.30 1.43 7.12
CA ALA A 63 -17.32 1.64 8.15
C ALA A 63 -16.77 1.56 9.58
N ASP A 64 -15.81 0.67 9.83
CA ASP A 64 -15.17 0.51 11.15
C ASP A 64 -14.43 1.77 11.63
N PHE A 65 -14.03 2.64 10.69
CA PHE A 65 -13.33 3.90 10.99
C PHE A 65 -14.30 5.08 10.98
N CYS A 66 -15.27 5.04 10.07
CA CYS A 66 -16.09 6.21 9.75
C CYS A 66 -17.44 6.25 10.47
N GLU A 67 -17.96 5.11 10.93
CA GLU A 67 -19.31 5.05 11.50
C GLU A 67 -19.26 4.96 13.02
N LYS A 68 -18.76 3.85 13.55
CA LYS A 68 -18.83 3.56 15.00
C LYS A 68 -17.87 4.46 15.77
N LYS A 69 -18.42 5.46 16.46
CA LYS A 69 -17.69 6.37 17.38
C LYS A 69 -16.47 7.04 16.72
N CYS A 70 -16.62 7.38 15.44
CA CYS A 70 -15.62 8.13 14.69
C CYS A 70 -15.38 9.51 15.32
N GLN A 71 -14.11 9.91 15.42
CA GLN A 71 -13.67 11.15 16.06
C GLN A 71 -13.68 12.32 15.04
N LYS A 72 -14.83 13.02 14.95
CA LYS A 72 -15.09 14.07 13.95
C LYS A 72 -14.13 15.26 13.98
N ASP A 73 -13.54 15.57 15.12
CA ASP A 73 -12.59 16.69 15.24
C ASP A 73 -11.23 16.39 14.60
N PHE A 74 -10.96 15.12 14.30
CA PHE A 74 -9.67 14.61 13.85
C PHE A 74 -9.70 13.96 12.46
N GLY A 75 -10.84 14.04 11.77
CA GLY A 75 -11.05 13.44 10.44
C GLY A 75 -12.48 13.62 9.92
N GLY A 76 -12.77 13.03 8.76
CA GLY A 76 -14.16 12.88 8.30
C GLY A 76 -14.91 11.82 9.11
N CYS A 77 -16.24 11.79 9.06
CA CYS A 77 -17.04 10.66 9.55
C CYS A 77 -18.24 10.43 8.64
N GLY A 78 -18.80 9.21 8.69
CA GLY A 78 -19.87 8.76 7.82
C GLY A 78 -19.38 8.28 6.46
N LYS A 79 -20.29 8.18 5.49
CA LYS A 79 -19.99 7.67 4.16
C LYS A 79 -18.93 8.55 3.49
N VAL A 80 -17.73 8.01 3.31
CA VAL A 80 -16.63 8.73 2.66
C VAL A 80 -17.01 9.04 1.22
N LYS A 81 -17.01 10.32 0.86
CA LYS A 81 -17.11 10.74 -0.53
C LYS A 81 -15.79 10.39 -1.23
N ARG A 82 -15.78 9.24 -1.91
CA ARG A 82 -14.65 8.85 -2.74
C ARG A 82 -14.69 9.72 -4.00
N PRO A 83 -13.71 10.61 -4.23
CA PRO A 83 -13.64 11.29 -5.51
C PRO A 83 -13.52 10.22 -6.60
N SER A 84 -14.38 10.33 -7.62
CA SER A 84 -14.23 9.56 -8.84
C SER A 84 -13.78 10.52 -9.92
N CYS A 85 -12.80 10.08 -10.67
CA CYS A 85 -12.23 10.82 -11.78
C CYS A 85 -12.83 10.21 -13.05
N GLY A 86 -13.61 10.98 -13.80
CA GLY A 86 -14.16 10.52 -15.07
C GLY A 86 -13.05 10.24 -16.08
N THR A 87 -13.32 9.45 -17.13
CA THR A 87 -12.30 9.12 -18.16
C THR A 87 -11.65 10.35 -18.79
N ALA A 88 -12.37 11.48 -18.86
CA ALA A 88 -11.86 12.75 -19.40
C ALA A 88 -11.14 13.66 -18.37
N SER A 89 -11.02 13.23 -17.11
CA SER A 89 -10.43 14.06 -16.05
C SER A 89 -8.91 14.21 -16.12
N GLY A 90 -8.25 13.47 -17.02
CA GLY A 90 -6.81 13.60 -17.25
C GLY A 90 -5.93 13.19 -16.06
N THR A 91 -6.49 12.56 -15.02
CA THR A 91 -5.76 12.27 -13.77
C THR A 91 -4.63 11.27 -13.92
N THR A 92 -4.59 10.51 -15.01
CA THR A 92 -3.47 9.62 -15.32
C THR A 92 -2.30 10.37 -15.95
N ASP A 93 -2.45 11.64 -16.33
CA ASP A 93 -1.45 12.41 -17.09
C ASP A 93 -0.92 11.66 -18.32
N GLY A 94 -1.83 10.93 -19.00
CA GLY A 94 -1.48 10.09 -20.14
C GLY A 94 -0.69 8.82 -19.80
N VAL A 95 -0.50 8.49 -18.52
CA VAL A 95 0.18 7.26 -18.08
C VAL A 95 -0.71 6.03 -18.30
N SER A 96 -0.15 5.03 -18.98
CA SER A 96 -0.77 3.73 -19.22
C SER A 96 0.24 2.63 -18.91
N ILE A 97 -0.08 1.77 -17.95
CA ILE A 97 0.84 0.79 -17.37
C ILE A 97 0.39 -0.63 -17.73
N GLY A 98 1.28 -1.40 -18.34
CA GLY A 98 1.12 -2.85 -18.53
C GLY A 98 1.93 -3.65 -17.51
N TYR A 99 1.56 -4.90 -17.28
CA TYR A 99 2.38 -5.86 -16.53
C TYR A 99 2.71 -7.04 -17.43
N TYR A 100 4.00 -7.35 -17.56
CA TYR A 100 4.47 -8.52 -18.27
C TYR A 100 4.77 -9.65 -17.29
N GLU A 101 3.90 -10.65 -17.30
CA GLU A 101 4.02 -11.86 -16.50
C GLU A 101 5.10 -12.78 -17.09
N SER A 102 6.26 -12.85 -16.44
CA SER A 102 7.50 -13.51 -16.87
C SER A 102 7.34 -14.99 -17.26
N TRP A 103 6.43 -15.74 -16.62
CA TRP A 103 6.17 -17.13 -16.98
C TRP A 103 5.27 -17.30 -18.20
N SER A 104 4.75 -16.20 -18.79
CA SER A 104 4.02 -16.24 -20.07
C SER A 104 4.86 -16.82 -21.20
N ASN A 105 6.18 -16.60 -21.15
CA ASN A 105 7.14 -17.17 -22.10
C ASN A 105 7.36 -18.70 -21.95
N THR A 106 6.75 -19.31 -20.92
CA THR A 106 6.85 -20.76 -20.67
C THR A 106 5.54 -21.51 -20.89
N ARG A 107 4.50 -20.81 -21.36
CA ARG A 107 3.20 -21.41 -21.66
C ARG A 107 3.33 -22.40 -22.82
N LYS A 108 2.55 -23.49 -22.79
CA LYS A 108 2.55 -24.54 -23.83
C LYS A 108 2.04 -24.03 -25.18
N CYS A 109 1.09 -23.09 -25.15
CA CYS A 109 0.51 -22.45 -26.32
C CYS A 109 0.47 -20.94 -26.08
N GLN A 110 0.48 -20.16 -27.17
CA GLN A 110 0.52 -18.69 -27.12
C GLN A 110 1.57 -18.20 -26.11
N SER A 111 2.76 -18.80 -26.17
CA SER A 111 3.90 -18.31 -25.41
C SER A 111 4.23 -16.90 -25.89
N VAL A 112 4.39 -15.98 -24.95
CA VAL A 112 4.68 -14.57 -25.26
C VAL A 112 6.04 -14.27 -24.66
N SER A 113 7.03 -14.04 -25.52
CA SER A 113 8.32 -13.47 -25.12
C SER A 113 8.21 -11.94 -24.99
N PRO A 114 9.15 -11.27 -24.29
CA PRO A 114 9.14 -9.81 -24.17
C PRO A 114 9.02 -9.10 -25.53
N GLU A 115 9.70 -9.61 -26.55
CA GLU A 115 9.76 -9.03 -27.89
C GLU A 115 8.44 -9.11 -28.66
N ASP A 116 7.52 -10.00 -28.25
CA ASP A 116 6.21 -10.20 -28.86
C ASP A 116 5.16 -9.20 -28.33
N LEU A 117 5.51 -8.43 -27.29
CA LEU A 117 4.59 -7.49 -26.68
C LEU A 117 4.21 -6.37 -27.63
N ASN A 118 2.90 -6.15 -27.77
CA ASN A 118 2.38 -4.96 -28.44
C ASN A 118 2.52 -3.75 -27.51
N LEU A 119 3.53 -2.93 -27.77
CA LEU A 119 3.86 -1.75 -26.96
C LEU A 119 2.95 -0.55 -27.24
N ARG A 120 2.02 -0.65 -28.21
CA ARG A 120 1.11 0.46 -28.56
C ARG A 120 0.15 0.75 -27.40
N GLY A 121 0.04 2.02 -27.02
CA GLY A 121 -0.85 2.47 -25.95
C GLY A 121 -0.29 2.36 -24.53
N PHE A 122 0.90 1.80 -24.32
CA PHE A 122 1.57 1.77 -23.01
C PHE A 122 2.65 2.84 -22.90
N THR A 123 2.73 3.54 -21.78
CA THR A 123 3.86 4.41 -21.44
C THR A 123 4.83 3.70 -20.50
N HIS A 124 4.34 2.76 -19.70
CA HIS A 124 5.13 1.95 -18.78
C HIS A 124 4.75 0.48 -18.92
N ILE A 125 5.70 -0.43 -18.78
CA ILE A 125 5.45 -1.86 -18.60
C ILE A 125 6.31 -2.35 -17.44
N ASN A 126 5.70 -3.01 -16.46
CA ASN A 126 6.40 -3.57 -15.31
C ASN A 126 6.67 -5.05 -15.53
N PHE A 127 7.88 -5.51 -15.20
CA PHE A 127 8.21 -6.93 -15.19
C PHE A 127 7.62 -7.62 -13.95
N ALA A 128 6.82 -8.66 -14.15
CA ALA A 128 6.11 -9.38 -13.09
C ALA A 128 6.55 -10.86 -13.06
N PHE A 129 7.13 -11.40 -12.00
CA PHE A 129 7.55 -10.75 -10.76
C PHE A 129 9.02 -11.08 -10.47
N VAL A 130 9.58 -10.31 -9.52
CA VAL A 130 10.80 -10.65 -8.80
C VAL A 130 10.44 -11.30 -7.46
N PHE A 131 11.40 -11.94 -6.81
CA PHE A 131 11.21 -12.66 -5.56
C PHE A 131 12.13 -12.12 -4.48
N PHE A 132 11.66 -12.09 -3.23
CA PHE A 132 12.50 -11.77 -2.07
C PHE A 132 12.99 -13.08 -1.46
N HIS A 133 14.30 -13.29 -1.46
CA HIS A 133 14.88 -14.50 -0.92
C HIS A 133 14.60 -14.61 0.60
N PRO A 134 14.03 -15.72 1.11
CA PRO A 134 13.44 -15.77 2.45
C PRO A 134 14.45 -15.70 3.60
N GLN A 135 15.74 -15.95 3.35
CA GLN A 135 16.80 -15.86 4.37
C GLN A 135 17.65 -14.61 4.24
N THR A 136 17.96 -14.19 3.01
CA THR A 136 18.88 -13.05 2.76
C THR A 136 18.13 -11.75 2.54
N TYR A 137 16.81 -11.81 2.27
CA TYR A 137 15.95 -10.67 1.91
C TYR A 137 16.39 -9.92 0.65
N GLU A 138 17.29 -10.52 -0.14
CA GLU A 138 17.74 -9.98 -1.41
C GLU A 138 16.66 -10.13 -2.47
N ILE A 139 16.65 -9.18 -3.41
CA ILE A 139 15.79 -9.23 -4.59
C ILE A 139 16.45 -10.15 -5.61
N VAL A 140 15.80 -11.25 -5.93
CA VAL A 140 16.27 -12.26 -6.88
C VAL A 140 15.22 -12.50 -7.97
N PRO A 141 15.61 -13.01 -9.15
CA PRO A 141 14.62 -13.50 -10.11
C PRO A 141 13.76 -14.61 -9.49
N MET A 142 12.48 -14.69 -9.86
CA MET A 142 11.62 -15.80 -9.41
C MET A 142 12.18 -17.18 -9.77
N ASN A 143 12.87 -17.28 -10.91
CA ASN A 143 13.61 -18.46 -11.34
C ASN A 143 14.62 -18.05 -12.42
N LYS A 144 15.50 -18.99 -12.79
CA LYS A 144 16.53 -18.75 -13.82
C LYS A 144 15.94 -18.24 -15.14
N LYS A 145 14.86 -18.85 -15.63
CA LYS A 145 14.21 -18.48 -16.89
C LYS A 145 13.67 -17.05 -16.87
N ALA A 146 13.12 -16.60 -15.74
CA ALA A 146 12.67 -15.22 -15.57
C ALA A 146 13.85 -14.24 -15.55
N GLY A 147 14.96 -14.60 -14.90
CA GLY A 147 16.19 -13.80 -14.86
C GLY A 147 16.76 -13.55 -16.26
N ASP A 148 16.76 -14.56 -17.13
CA ASP A 148 17.22 -14.45 -18.52
C ASP A 148 16.40 -13.44 -19.35
N LEU A 149 15.20 -13.06 -18.90
CA LEU A 149 14.34 -12.11 -19.59
C LEU A 149 14.57 -10.65 -19.21
N PHE A 150 15.29 -10.33 -18.13
CA PHE A 150 15.42 -8.93 -17.67
C PHE A 150 16.06 -8.01 -18.70
N HIS A 151 17.18 -8.44 -19.29
CA HIS A 151 17.85 -7.67 -20.34
C HIS A 151 16.99 -7.55 -21.60
N ARG A 152 16.30 -8.64 -21.98
CA ARG A 152 15.39 -8.66 -23.13
C ARG A 152 14.20 -7.73 -22.96
N PHE A 153 13.64 -7.70 -21.75
CA PHE A 153 12.53 -6.85 -21.39
C PHE A 153 12.93 -5.37 -21.34
N THR A 154 14.07 -5.04 -20.73
CA THR A 154 14.53 -3.63 -20.68
C THR A 154 14.90 -3.10 -22.07
N LYS A 155 15.37 -3.98 -22.97
CA LYS A 155 15.65 -3.67 -24.37
C LYS A 155 14.43 -3.25 -25.19
N LEU A 156 13.19 -3.45 -24.71
CA LEU A 156 11.97 -2.96 -25.37
C LEU A 156 11.95 -1.44 -25.56
N LYS A 157 12.74 -0.70 -24.75
CA LYS A 157 12.97 0.74 -24.92
C LYS A 157 13.58 1.10 -26.29
N GLU A 158 14.32 0.18 -26.92
CA GLU A 158 14.85 0.38 -28.27
C GLU A 158 13.75 0.31 -29.33
N LYS A 159 12.75 -0.57 -29.14
CA LYS A 159 11.61 -0.69 -30.07
C LYS A 159 10.63 0.47 -29.94
N LYS A 160 10.47 1.02 -28.73
CA LYS A 160 9.60 2.15 -28.45
C LYS A 160 10.34 3.20 -27.60
N PRO A 161 10.96 4.19 -28.24
CA PRO A 161 11.57 5.33 -27.54
C PRO A 161 10.55 5.99 -26.59
N GLY A 162 10.97 6.26 -25.36
CA GLY A 162 10.13 6.86 -24.31
C GLY A 162 9.33 5.87 -23.46
N LEU A 163 9.31 4.57 -23.81
CA LEU A 163 8.74 3.53 -22.95
C LEU A 163 9.54 3.41 -21.65
N GLN A 164 8.84 3.27 -20.52
CA GLN A 164 9.44 2.96 -19.24
C GLN A 164 9.29 1.46 -18.95
N THR A 165 10.38 0.84 -18.53
CA THR A 165 10.49 -0.57 -18.13
C THR A 165 11.45 -0.68 -16.96
#